data_AF-A0A924KT53-F1
#
_entry.id   AF-A0A924KT53-F1
#
_cell.length_a   1.000
_cell.length_b   1.000
_cell.length_c   1.000
_cell.angle_alpha   90.00
_cell.angle_beta   90.00
_cell.angle_gamma   90.00
#
_symmetry.space_group_name_H-M   'P 1'
#
loop_
_entity.id
_entity.type
_entity.pdbx_description
1 polymer ?
#
loop_
_entity_poly.entity_id
_entity_poly.type
_entity_poly.pdbx_seq_one_letter_code
_entity_poly.pdbx_strand_id
1 'polypeptide(L)' 'EIRRRARVGNIYVNRNQIGAVVGVQPFGGEGLSGTGPKAGGPHYLLRFASERTFTVNTAAAGGNAALIGASE' A
#
# COMPACT_ATOMS: atom_id res chain seq x y z
N GLU A 1 18.95 11.24 -14.75
CA GLU A 1 17.98 11.82 -15.71
C GLU A 1 16.86 10.85 -16.10
N ILE A 2 17.17 9.67 -16.66
CA ILE A 2 16.19 8.68 -17.16
C ILE A 2 15.12 8.30 -16.14
N ARG A 3 15.50 7.94 -14.89
CA ARG A 3 14.55 7.59 -13.82
C ARG A 3 13.47 8.66 -13.58
N ARG A 4 13.79 9.94 -13.80
CA ARG A 4 12.88 11.06 -13.54
C ARG A 4 11.92 11.33 -14.71
N ARG A 5 12.22 10.80 -15.90
CA ARG A 5 11.43 11.04 -17.14
C ARG A 5 10.63 9.81 -17.55
N ALA A 6 11.10 8.61 -17.26
CA ALA A 6 10.42 7.37 -17.63
C ALA A 6 9.14 7.17 -16.80
N ARG A 7 7.99 7.20 -17.46
CA ARG A 7 6.69 6.87 -16.87
C ARG A 7 6.42 5.38 -17.04
N VAL A 8 7.08 4.57 -16.21
CA VAL A 8 6.99 3.10 -16.25
C VAL A 8 6.85 2.54 -14.84
N GLY A 9 6.20 1.38 -14.73
CA GLY A 9 5.98 0.74 -13.44
C GLY A 9 7.25 0.23 -12.76
N ASN A 10 8.18 -0.34 -13.52
CA ASN A 10 9.40 -0.95 -13.00
C ASN A 10 10.59 -0.50 -13.85
N ILE A 11 11.67 -0.05 -13.20
CA ILE A 11 12.93 0.36 -13.84
C ILE A 11 14.02 -0.56 -13.32
N TYR A 12 14.76 -1.17 -14.22
CA TYR A 12 15.90 -2.03 -13.93
C TYR A 12 17.15 -1.43 -14.57
N VAL A 13 18.25 -1.31 -13.82
CA VAL A 13 19.51 -0.70 -14.30
C VAL A 13 20.60 -1.76 -14.34
N ASN A 14 21.29 -1.88 -15.48
CA ASN A 14 22.41 -2.81 -15.71
C ASN A 14 22.08 -4.28 -15.41
N ARG A 15 20.83 -4.68 -15.72
CA ARG A 15 20.33 -6.06 -15.59
C ARG A 15 19.14 -6.27 -16.53
N ASN A 16 18.65 -7.51 -16.60
CA ASN A 16 17.42 -7.83 -17.34
C ASN A 16 16.16 -7.16 -16.73
N GLN A 17 15.08 -7.10 -17.52
CA GLN A 17 13.82 -6.43 -17.15
C GLN A 17 12.72 -7.42 -16.69
N ILE A 18 13.09 -8.66 -16.41
CA ILE A 18 12.19 -9.77 -16.09
C ILE A 18 12.50 -10.33 -14.68
N GLY A 19 11.63 -11.22 -14.18
CA GLY A 19 11.87 -11.94 -12.92
C GLY A 19 11.70 -11.07 -11.68
N ALA A 20 10.62 -10.29 -11.64
CA ALA A 20 10.26 -9.52 -10.45
C ALA A 20 9.94 -10.45 -9.27
N VAL A 21 10.60 -10.25 -8.14
CA VAL A 21 10.43 -11.06 -6.93
C VAL A 21 9.36 -10.44 -6.03
N VAL A 22 8.40 -11.26 -5.58
CA VAL A 22 7.32 -10.87 -4.66
C VAL A 22 7.91 -10.27 -3.37
N GLY A 23 7.36 -9.15 -2.90
CA GLY A 23 7.83 -8.45 -1.70
C GLY A 23 9.08 -7.59 -1.89
N VAL A 24 9.84 -7.78 -2.99
CA VAL A 24 11.08 -7.03 -3.25
C VAL A 24 10.91 -6.06 -4.43
N GLN A 25 10.33 -6.51 -5.54
CA GLN A 25 9.99 -5.66 -6.68
C GLN A 25 8.50 -5.73 -6.99
N PRO A 26 7.64 -4.98 -6.28
CA PRO A 26 6.23 -4.87 -6.62
C PRO A 26 6.05 -4.55 -8.10
N PHE A 27 5.33 -5.43 -8.81
CA PHE A 27 5.32 -5.44 -10.27
C PHE A 27 3.97 -4.99 -10.83
N GLY A 28 4.01 -4.29 -11.97
CA GLY A 28 2.85 -3.73 -12.64
C GLY A 28 3.06 -2.27 -13.06
N GLY A 29 2.44 -1.86 -14.16
CA GLY A 29 2.55 -0.54 -14.78
C GLY A 29 1.31 0.34 -14.60
N GLU A 30 1.28 1.42 -15.38
CA GLU A 30 0.18 2.40 -15.45
C GLU A 30 -0.25 2.63 -16.91
N GLY A 31 -1.35 3.35 -17.13
CA GLY A 31 -1.88 3.65 -18.47
C GLY A 31 -2.40 2.40 -19.19
N LEU A 32 -1.97 2.18 -20.43
CA LEU A 32 -2.36 1.00 -21.21
C LEU A 32 -1.75 -0.31 -20.68
N SER A 33 -0.75 -0.24 -19.79
CA SER A 33 -0.12 -1.41 -19.18
C SER A 33 -0.78 -1.87 -17.88
N GLY A 34 -1.78 -1.14 -17.37
CA GLY A 34 -2.52 -1.52 -16.17
C GLY A 34 -2.97 -0.34 -15.32
N THR A 35 -3.67 -0.64 -14.23
CA THR A 35 -4.33 0.35 -13.35
C THR A 35 -3.69 0.46 -11.97
N GLY A 36 -2.88 -0.53 -11.58
CA GLY A 36 -2.41 -0.70 -10.21
C GLY A 36 -3.52 -1.06 -9.21
N PRO A 37 -3.19 -1.21 -7.90
CA PRO A 37 -1.85 -1.19 -7.30
C PRO A 37 -0.99 -2.40 -7.73
N LYS A 38 0.32 -2.32 -7.45
CA LYS A 38 1.31 -3.31 -7.88
C LYS A 38 1.16 -4.64 -7.16
N ALA A 39 1.13 -5.74 -7.92
CA ALA A 39 1.11 -7.09 -7.38
C ALA A 39 2.40 -7.39 -6.62
N GLY A 40 2.28 -8.16 -5.53
CA GLY A 40 3.40 -8.49 -4.65
C GLY A 40 3.96 -7.31 -3.86
N GLY A 41 3.25 -6.17 -3.82
CA GLY A 41 3.58 -5.00 -3.00
C GLY A 41 2.58 -4.76 -1.86
N PRO A 42 2.91 -3.85 -0.94
CA PRO A 42 2.14 -3.64 0.29
C PRO A 42 0.71 -3.15 0.06
N HIS A 43 0.43 -2.53 -1.09
CA HIS A 43 -0.88 -1.97 -1.41
C HIS A 43 -1.80 -2.91 -2.19
N TYR A 44 -1.33 -4.09 -2.58
CA TYR A 44 -2.10 -4.95 -3.48
C TYR A 44 -3.39 -5.45 -2.83
N LEU A 45 -3.30 -5.93 -1.58
CA LEU A 45 -4.44 -6.51 -0.87
C LEU A 45 -5.52 -5.48 -0.54
N LEU A 46 -5.11 -4.24 -0.23
CA LEU A 46 -6.05 -3.15 0.07
C LEU A 46 -7.01 -2.85 -1.08
N ARG A 47 -6.63 -3.18 -2.33
CA ARG A 47 -7.53 -3.01 -3.48
C ARG A 47 -8.77 -3.92 -3.43
N PHE A 48 -8.68 -5.02 -2.68
CA PHE A 48 -9.73 -6.03 -2.57
C PHE A 48 -10.54 -5.91 -1.26
N ALA A 49 -10.27 -4.86 -0.48
CA ALA A 49 -10.96 -4.60 0.78
C ALA A 49 -11.62 -3.22 0.76
N SER A 50 -12.65 -3.05 1.59
CA SER A 50 -13.26 -1.75 1.83
C SER A 50 -12.97 -1.32 3.27
N GLU A 51 -12.49 -0.09 3.44
CA GLU A 51 -12.30 0.51 4.76
C GLU A 51 -13.64 0.60 5.50
N ARG A 52 -13.63 0.35 6.81
CA ARG A 52 -14.77 0.52 7.70
C ARG A 52 -14.30 1.13 9.01
N THR A 53 -14.95 2.20 9.41
CA THR A 53 -14.73 2.85 10.70
C THR A 53 -15.92 2.60 11.60
N PHE A 54 -15.67 2.09 12.79
CA PHE A 54 -16.68 1.86 13.81
C PHE A 54 -16.39 2.77 15.00
N THR A 55 -17.34 3.65 15.32
CA THR A 55 -17.18 4.65 16.37
C THR A 55 -18.23 4.42 17.45
N VAL A 56 -17.79 4.28 18.70
CA VAL A 56 -18.66 4.09 19.87
C VAL A 56 -18.38 5.19 20.88
N ASN A 57 -19.46 5.82 21.37
CA ASN A 57 -19.36 6.72 22.52
C ASN A 57 -19.25 5.91 23.80
N THR A 58 -18.08 5.92 24.44
CA THR A 58 -17.81 5.19 25.68
C THR A 58 -18.05 6.00 26.96
N ALA A 59 -18.56 7.24 26.86
CA ALA A 59 -18.73 8.14 28.01
C ALA A 59 -19.59 7.52 29.14
N ALA A 60 -20.64 6.79 28.78
CA ALA A 60 -21.53 6.14 29.75
C ALA A 60 -20.90 4.94 30.48
N ALA A 61 -19.80 4.38 29.96
CA ALA A 61 -19.08 3.27 30.60
C ALA A 61 -18.17 3.73 31.76
N GLY A 62 -18.06 5.04 32.01
CA GLY A 62 -17.39 5.57 33.21
C GLY A 62 -15.86 5.49 33.22
N GLY A 63 -15.21 5.39 32.05
CA GLY A 63 -13.74 5.37 31.92
C GLY A 63 -13.19 6.65 31.28
N ASN A 64 -12.07 7.16 31.81
CA ASN A 64 -11.34 8.26 31.15
C ASN A 64 -10.73 7.76 29.84
N ALA A 65 -11.25 8.22 28.69
CA ALA A 65 -10.79 7.83 27.37
C ALA A 65 -9.28 8.07 27.14
N ALA A 66 -8.68 9.05 27.83
CA ALA A 66 -7.24 9.32 27.76
C ALA A 66 -6.38 8.24 28.44
N LEU A 67 -6.90 7.51 29.43
CA LEU A 67 -6.19 6.42 30.11
C LEU A 67 -6.21 5.11 29.32
N ILE A 68 -7.21 4.90 28.46
CA ILE A 68 -7.34 3.70 27.62
C ILE A 68 -6.48 3.81 26.34
N GLY A 69 -6.26 5.02 25.81
CA GLY A 69 -5.42 5.26 24.64
C GLY A 69 -3.91 5.37 24.93
N ALA A 70 -3.51 5.43 26.20
CA ALA A 70 -2.12 5.58 26.64
C ALA A 70 -1.50 4.29 27.20
N SER A 71 -2.25 3.17 27.20
CA SER A 71 -1.80 1.86 27.70
C SER A 71 -1.20 0.95 26.63
N GLU A 72 -0.81 1.49 25.47
CA GLU A 72 0.14 0.85 24.54
C GLU A 72 1.44 1.65 24.48
#